data_AF-A0A423V1E4-F1
#
_entry.id   AF-A0A423V1E4-F1
#
_cell.length_a   1.000
_cell.length_b   1.000
_cell.length_c   1.000
_cell.angle_alpha   90.00
_cell.angle_beta   90.00
_cell.angle_gamma   90.00
#
_symmetry.space_group_name_H-M   'P 1'
#
loop_
_entity.id
_entity.type
_entity.pdbx_description
1 polymer ?
#
loop_
_entity_poly.entity_id
_entity_poly.type
_entity_poly.pdbx_seq_one_letter_code
_entity_poly.pdbx_strand_id
1 'polypeptide(L)'
;MTSGRAGGSVTDGRQTRNAERTRRAVVDAAVQVILDQGAAVTLAQVAAAAGVSKSGPIHHFGSRDQLVVALVEDTHERFRETVRSHLDLSEPAVAPVMEENAAWWDERLALDGVSPERILIVPRAAGGISVAAIYGEQDESSLSTARDLLLELAGEGTFRTSL
;
A
#
# COMPACT_ATOMS: atom_id res chain seq x y z
N MET A 1 -19.58 -40.04 35.91
CA MET A 1 -18.18 -40.40 35.56
C MET A 1 -18.15 -40.45 34.04
N THR A 2 -17.47 -39.62 33.25
CA THR A 2 -16.22 -38.84 33.41
C THR A 2 -16.27 -37.80 32.26
N SER A 3 -16.31 -36.48 32.53
CA SER A 3 -15.19 -35.52 32.46
C SER A 3 -14.24 -35.62 31.26
N GLY A 4 -14.00 -34.47 30.60
CA GLY A 4 -12.92 -34.19 29.64
C GLY A 4 -13.45 -33.88 28.23
N ARG A 5 -13.15 -32.77 27.55
CA ARG A 5 -12.03 -31.83 27.65
C ARG A 5 -12.37 -30.55 26.86
N ALA A 6 -12.65 -29.45 27.56
CA ALA A 6 -12.69 -28.10 26.97
C ALA A 6 -11.32 -27.44 27.20
N GLY A 7 -10.37 -27.67 26.29
CA GLY A 7 -8.99 -27.16 26.41
C GLY A 7 -8.38 -26.63 25.11
N GLY A 8 -9.16 -26.50 24.03
CA GLY A 8 -8.64 -26.23 22.68
C GLY A 8 -8.52 -24.76 22.27
N SER A 9 -9.23 -23.81 22.88
CA SER A 9 -9.31 -22.43 22.33
C SER A 9 -8.30 -21.43 22.91
N VAL A 10 -7.74 -21.67 24.09
CA VAL A 10 -6.85 -20.71 24.77
C VAL A 10 -5.38 -20.87 24.35
N THR A 11 -4.96 -22.10 24.01
CA THR A 11 -3.59 -22.42 23.59
C THR A 11 -3.31 -21.95 22.16
N ASP A 12 -4.26 -22.12 21.26
CA ASP A 12 -4.15 -21.75 19.84
C ASP A 12 -3.97 -20.23 19.68
N GLY A 13 -4.86 -19.43 20.30
CA GLY A 13 -4.74 -17.98 20.28
C GLY A 13 -3.48 -17.42 20.95
N ARG A 14 -2.87 -18.13 21.91
CA ARG A 14 -1.58 -17.73 22.50
C ARG A 14 -0.42 -17.97 21.53
N GLN A 15 -0.47 -19.08 20.79
CA GLN A 15 0.52 -19.44 19.79
C GLN A 15 0.48 -18.48 18.61
N THR A 16 -0.70 -18.14 18.09
CA THR A 16 -0.89 -17.16 17.01
C THR A 16 -0.39 -15.76 17.41
N ARG A 17 -0.73 -15.28 18.61
CA ARG A 17 -0.22 -13.98 19.10
C ARG A 17 1.30 -13.95 19.23
N ASN A 18 1.91 -15.06 19.67
CA ASN A 18 3.36 -15.15 19.79
C ASN A 18 4.04 -15.20 18.41
N ALA A 19 3.44 -15.91 17.45
CA ALA A 19 3.88 -15.94 16.07
C ALA A 19 3.83 -14.54 15.42
N GLU A 20 2.74 -13.81 15.58
CA GLU A 20 2.61 -12.46 15.00
C GLU A 20 3.57 -11.45 15.65
N ARG A 21 3.77 -11.54 16.96
CA ARG A 21 4.76 -10.72 17.66
C ARG A 21 6.18 -11.00 17.15
N THR A 22 6.50 -12.27 16.93
CA THR A 22 7.81 -12.68 16.38
C THR A 22 7.96 -12.19 14.95
N ARG A 23 6.91 -12.31 14.12
CA ARG A 23 6.87 -11.80 12.75
C ARG A 23 7.16 -10.30 12.70
N ARG A 24 6.45 -9.50 13.50
CA ARG A 24 6.68 -8.04 13.60
C ARG A 24 8.10 -7.69 14.05
N ALA A 25 8.59 -8.33 15.12
CA ALA A 25 9.95 -8.07 15.61
C ALA A 25 11.03 -8.34 14.53
N VAL A 26 10.82 -9.36 13.69
CA VAL A 26 11.73 -9.67 12.58
C VAL A 26 11.64 -8.62 11.47
N VAL A 27 10.44 -8.15 11.12
CA VAL A 27 10.27 -7.06 10.13
C VAL A 27 10.91 -5.76 10.63
N ASP A 28 10.63 -5.36 11.88
CA ASP A 28 11.20 -4.16 12.49
C ASP A 28 12.73 -4.20 12.51
N ALA A 29 13.31 -5.34 12.88
CA ALA A 29 14.75 -5.53 12.85
C ALA A 29 15.30 -5.49 11.41
N ALA A 30 14.58 -6.03 10.43
CA ALA A 30 15.00 -5.99 9.03
C ALA A 30 15.07 -4.55 8.51
N VAL A 31 14.12 -3.67 8.88
CA VAL A 31 14.18 -2.23 8.58
C VAL A 31 15.51 -1.66 9.06
N GLN A 32 15.83 -1.84 10.34
CA GLN A 32 17.02 -1.24 10.95
C GLN A 32 18.31 -1.77 10.31
N VAL A 33 18.41 -3.08 10.11
CA VAL A 33 19.61 -3.69 9.51
C VAL A 33 19.82 -3.21 8.08
N ILE A 34 18.77 -3.01 7.29
CA ILE A 34 18.87 -2.49 5.92
C ILE A 34 19.27 -1.01 5.91
N LEU A 35 18.74 -0.20 6.83
CA LEU A 35 19.13 1.20 6.96
C LEU A 35 20.61 1.34 7.32
N ASP A 36 21.14 0.44 8.15
CA ASP A 36 22.53 0.49 8.62
C ASP A 36 23.52 -0.15 7.63
N GLN A 37 23.16 -1.27 7.00
CA GLN A 37 24.09 -2.15 6.26
C GLN A 37 23.75 -2.26 4.77
N GLY A 38 22.67 -1.62 4.31
CA GLY A 38 22.18 -1.69 2.95
C GLY A 38 21.43 -2.98 2.63
N ALA A 39 21.07 -3.14 1.35
CA ALA A 39 20.17 -4.20 0.91
C ALA A 39 20.75 -5.63 1.03
N ALA A 40 22.06 -5.80 1.22
CA ALA A 40 22.71 -7.12 1.26
C ALA A 40 22.51 -7.90 2.59
N VAL A 41 21.40 -7.65 3.30
CA VAL A 41 21.07 -8.28 4.58
C VAL A 41 20.75 -9.77 4.44
N THR A 42 21.17 -10.58 5.42
CA THR A 42 20.84 -12.01 5.54
C THR A 42 19.80 -12.27 6.63
N LEU A 43 19.01 -13.34 6.50
CA LEU A 43 18.06 -13.78 7.53
C LEU A 43 18.72 -14.00 8.90
N ALA A 44 20.00 -14.41 8.92
CA ALA A 44 20.75 -14.62 10.15
C ALA A 44 21.08 -13.29 10.87
N GLN A 45 21.44 -12.24 10.13
CA GLN A 45 21.66 -10.91 10.69
C GLN A 45 20.35 -10.35 11.26
N VAL A 46 19.24 -10.50 10.54
CA VAL A 46 17.92 -10.05 11.03
C VAL A 46 17.50 -10.83 12.27
N ALA A 47 17.67 -12.16 12.29
CA ALA A 47 17.36 -12.98 13.47
C ALA A 47 18.12 -12.48 14.71
N ALA A 48 19.40 -12.19 14.55
CA ALA A 48 20.25 -11.68 15.62
C ALA A 48 19.77 -10.30 16.10
N ALA A 49 19.46 -9.39 15.18
CA ALA A 49 18.95 -8.06 15.51
C ALA A 49 17.57 -8.09 16.18
N ALA A 50 16.69 -9.01 15.77
CA ALA A 50 15.36 -9.20 16.36
C ALA A 50 15.38 -9.94 17.72
N GLY A 51 16.53 -10.50 18.13
CA GLY A 51 16.63 -11.30 19.34
C GLY A 51 15.86 -12.63 19.28
N VAL A 52 15.68 -13.18 18.07
CA VAL A 52 14.94 -14.44 17.84
C VAL A 52 15.89 -15.58 17.43
N SER A 53 15.41 -16.82 17.49
CA SER A 53 16.20 -17.95 17.01
C SER A 53 16.43 -17.87 15.49
N LYS A 54 17.55 -18.43 15.00
CA LYS A 54 17.86 -18.48 13.56
C LYS A 54 16.75 -19.16 12.73
N SER A 55 16.01 -20.09 13.34
CA SER A 55 14.87 -20.76 12.68
C SER A 55 13.62 -19.88 12.61
N GLY A 56 13.51 -18.83 13.41
CA GLY A 56 12.34 -17.95 13.47
C GLY A 56 12.02 -17.31 12.12
N PRO A 57 12.93 -16.52 11.52
CA PRO A 57 12.68 -15.90 10.23
C PRO A 57 12.45 -16.91 9.10
N ILE A 58 13.15 -18.05 9.11
CA ILE A 58 12.94 -19.11 8.13
C ILE A 58 11.53 -19.68 8.24
N HIS A 59 11.05 -19.92 9.46
CA HIS A 59 9.70 -20.42 9.69
C HIS A 59 8.60 -19.41 9.32
N HIS A 60 8.83 -18.12 9.53
CA HIS A 60 7.83 -17.07 9.27
C HIS A 60 7.79 -16.54 7.83
N PHE A 61 8.94 -16.50 7.16
CA PHE A 61 9.07 -15.86 5.83
C PHE A 61 9.58 -16.82 4.76
N GLY A 62 10.21 -17.94 5.12
CA GLY A 62 10.73 -18.93 4.17
C GLY A 62 12.05 -18.51 3.49
N SER A 63 12.14 -17.27 2.99
CA SER A 63 13.33 -16.75 2.31
C SER A 63 13.62 -15.29 2.66
N ARG A 64 14.84 -14.83 2.31
CA ARG A 64 15.22 -13.42 2.41
C ARG A 64 14.30 -12.55 1.54
N ASP A 65 14.02 -12.99 0.32
CA ASP A 65 13.22 -12.19 -0.62
C ASP A 65 11.79 -12.01 -0.12
N GLN A 66 11.21 -13.05 0.48
CA GLN A 66 9.90 -12.96 1.14
C GLN A 66 9.90 -12.06 2.38
N LEU A 67 11.00 -12.04 3.15
CA LEU A 67 11.18 -11.05 4.23
C LEU A 67 11.24 -9.62 3.66
N VAL A 68 11.93 -9.41 2.54
CA VAL A 68 12.01 -8.10 1.88
C VAL A 68 10.65 -7.67 1.34
N VAL A 69 9.86 -8.59 0.77
CA VAL A 69 8.46 -8.30 0.36
C VAL A 69 7.63 -7.87 1.56
N ALA A 70 7.63 -8.66 2.64
CA ALA A 70 6.87 -8.35 3.85
C ALA A 70 7.28 -7.01 4.49
N LEU A 71 8.57 -6.65 4.40
CA LEU A 71 9.11 -5.37 4.83
C LEU A 71 8.57 -4.21 3.99
N VAL A 72 8.55 -4.35 2.66
CA VAL A 72 8.03 -3.33 1.75
C VAL A 72 6.54 -3.11 2.00
N GLU A 73 5.77 -4.18 2.16
CA GLU A 73 4.34 -4.13 2.49
C GLU A 73 4.09 -3.39 3.80
N ASP A 74 4.82 -3.73 4.87
CA ASP A 74 4.68 -3.09 6.19
C ASP A 74 5.08 -1.61 6.15
N THR A 75 6.17 -1.28 5.43
CA THR A 75 6.61 0.11 5.26
C THR A 75 5.58 0.93 4.48
N HIS A 76 5.01 0.35 3.43
CA HIS A 76 3.94 0.98 2.65
C HIS A 76 2.72 1.25 3.53
N GLU A 77 2.28 0.26 4.33
CA GLU A 77 1.14 0.43 5.23
C GLU A 77 1.37 1.51 6.30
N ARG A 78 2.56 1.55 6.91
CA ARG A 78 2.92 2.63 7.86
C ARG A 78 2.91 4.01 7.20
N PHE A 79 3.43 4.11 5.98
CA PHE A 79 3.39 5.36 5.22
C PHE A 79 1.95 5.80 4.96
N ARG A 80 1.08 4.88 4.56
CA ARG A 80 -0.35 5.14 4.30
C ARG A 80 -1.07 5.63 5.56
N GLU A 81 -0.82 4.99 6.71
CA GLU A 81 -1.40 5.42 7.98
C GLU A 81 -0.87 6.79 8.44
N THR A 82 0.41 7.07 8.20
CA THR A 82 1.02 8.38 8.47
C THR A 82 0.39 9.48 7.60
N VAL A 83 0.26 9.23 6.30
CA VAL A 83 -0.38 10.15 5.35
C VAL A 83 -1.83 10.42 5.75
N ARG A 84 -2.60 9.37 6.07
CA ARG A 84 -4.00 9.48 6.50
C ARG A 84 -4.18 10.24 7.82
N SER A 85 -3.22 10.14 8.74
CA SER A 85 -3.29 10.83 10.04
C SER A 85 -2.88 12.30 9.98
N HIS A 86 -2.17 12.73 8.95
CA HIS A 86 -1.68 14.11 8.79
C HIS A 86 -2.40 14.90 7.70
N LEU A 87 -3.10 14.26 6.77
CA LEU A 87 -3.94 14.93 5.78
C LEU A 87 -5.32 15.20 6.37
N ASP A 88 -5.53 16.41 6.87
CA ASP A 88 -6.87 16.93 7.10
C ASP A 88 -7.39 17.62 5.83
N LEU A 89 -8.16 16.87 5.05
CA LEU A 89 -8.78 17.37 3.82
C LEU A 89 -9.91 18.39 4.10
N SER A 90 -10.26 18.63 5.36
CA SER A 90 -11.23 19.65 5.78
C SER A 90 -10.59 20.99 6.18
N GLU A 91 -9.27 21.08 6.19
CA GLU A 91 -8.55 22.33 6.45
C GLU A 91 -8.91 23.40 5.40
N PRO A 92 -9.38 24.60 5.80
CA PRO A 92 -9.81 25.64 4.86
C PRO A 92 -8.73 26.06 3.86
N ALA A 93 -7.45 25.93 4.22
CA ALA A 93 -6.32 26.25 3.36
C ALA A 93 -6.14 25.26 2.18
N VAL A 94 -6.75 24.07 2.23
CA VAL A 94 -6.66 23.06 1.18
C VAL A 94 -7.54 23.43 -0.03
N ALA A 95 -8.70 24.05 0.21
CA ALA A 95 -9.63 24.43 -0.85
C ALA A 95 -9.01 25.28 -1.98
N PRO A 96 -8.31 26.40 -1.71
CA PRO A 96 -7.70 27.20 -2.78
C PRO A 96 -6.61 26.46 -3.56
N VAL A 97 -5.85 25.57 -2.89
CA VAL A 97 -4.82 24.74 -3.55
C VAL A 97 -5.47 23.73 -4.51
N MET A 98 -6.60 23.14 -4.10
CA MET A 98 -7.34 22.21 -4.96
C MET A 98 -7.96 22.92 -6.16
N GLU A 99 -8.47 24.15 -5.97
CA GLU A 99 -8.99 24.98 -7.05
C GLU A 99 -7.90 25.37 -8.05
N GLU A 100 -6.74 25.83 -7.58
CA GLU A 100 -5.58 26.15 -8.43
C GLU A 100 -5.10 24.92 -9.21
N ASN A 101 -4.98 23.77 -8.54
CA ASN A 101 -4.61 22.51 -9.18
C ASN A 101 -5.65 22.08 -10.23
N ALA A 102 -6.94 22.23 -9.95
CA ALA A 102 -8.00 21.91 -10.91
C ALA A 102 -7.94 22.81 -12.15
N ALA A 103 -7.74 24.12 -11.97
CA ALA A 103 -7.59 25.08 -13.07
C ALA A 103 -6.34 24.78 -13.91
N TRP A 104 -5.23 24.42 -13.28
CA TRP A 104 -4.00 24.03 -13.98
C TRP A 104 -4.22 22.80 -14.87
N TRP A 105 -4.92 21.78 -14.38
CA TRP A 105 -5.24 20.58 -15.17
C TRP A 105 -6.20 20.89 -16.33
N ASP A 106 -7.20 21.75 -16.11
CA ASP A 106 -8.15 22.19 -17.13
C ASP A 106 -7.44 22.87 -18.30
N GLU A 107 -6.58 23.86 -18.00
CA GLU A 107 -5.77 24.55 -19.00
C GLU A 107 -4.85 23.58 -19.76
N ARG A 108 -4.15 22.69 -19.03
CA ARG A 108 -3.15 21.82 -19.65
C ARG A 108 -3.78 20.80 -20.59
N LEU A 109 -4.86 20.16 -20.16
CA LEU A 109 -5.55 19.16 -20.99
C LEU A 109 -6.28 19.80 -22.18
N ALA A 110 -6.78 21.03 -22.03
CA ALA A 110 -7.34 21.78 -23.15
C ALA A 110 -6.28 22.09 -24.22
N LEU A 111 -5.05 22.45 -23.80
CA LEU A 111 -3.92 22.66 -24.73
C LEU A 111 -3.52 21.38 -25.48
N ASP A 112 -3.71 20.22 -24.86
CA ASP A 112 -3.47 18.90 -25.47
C ASP A 112 -4.63 18.42 -26.36
N GLY A 113 -5.69 19.23 -26.52
CA GLY A 113 -6.82 18.95 -27.41
C GLY A 113 -7.91 18.06 -26.81
N VAL A 114 -7.89 17.83 -25.49
CA VAL A 114 -8.92 17.05 -24.79
C VAL A 114 -10.23 17.85 -24.73
N SER A 115 -11.36 17.22 -25.03
CA SER A 115 -12.65 17.91 -25.00
C SER A 115 -13.09 18.27 -23.57
N PRO A 116 -13.89 19.34 -23.36
CA PRO A 116 -14.35 19.73 -22.02
C PRO A 116 -15.06 18.62 -21.25
N GLU A 117 -15.83 17.77 -21.93
CA GLU A 117 -16.52 16.62 -21.33
C GLU A 117 -15.54 15.59 -20.78
N ARG A 118 -14.40 15.40 -21.45
CA ARG A 118 -13.33 14.48 -21.01
C ARG A 118 -12.47 15.08 -19.92
N ILE A 119 -12.20 16.39 -19.95
CA ILE A 119 -11.50 17.12 -18.89
C ILE A 119 -12.28 17.02 -17.55
N LEU A 120 -13.61 16.91 -17.60
CA LEU A 120 -14.39 16.61 -16.41
C LEU A 120 -14.12 15.21 -15.85
N ILE A 121 -13.90 14.20 -16.69
CA ILE A 121 -13.90 12.80 -16.26
C ILE A 121 -12.48 12.30 -15.94
N VAL A 122 -11.53 12.55 -16.84
CA VAL A 122 -10.17 11.98 -16.79
C VAL A 122 -9.44 12.32 -15.49
N PRO A 123 -9.34 13.59 -15.05
CA PRO A 123 -8.61 13.93 -13.81
C PRO A 123 -9.30 13.39 -12.56
N ARG A 124 -10.64 13.34 -12.54
CA ARG A 124 -11.41 12.82 -11.40
C ARG A 124 -11.25 11.31 -11.26
N ALA A 125 -11.26 10.59 -12.38
CA ALA A 125 -10.99 9.16 -12.42
C ALA A 125 -9.54 8.86 -12.00
N ALA A 126 -8.56 9.59 -12.53
CA ALA A 126 -7.15 9.48 -12.13
C ALA A 126 -6.92 9.79 -10.64
N GLY A 127 -7.57 10.83 -10.12
CA GLY A 127 -7.56 11.19 -8.70
C GLY A 127 -8.18 10.09 -7.84
N GLY A 128 -9.34 9.54 -8.24
CA GLY A 128 -9.99 8.42 -7.56
C GLY A 128 -9.12 7.15 -7.53
N ILE A 129 -8.43 6.84 -8.62
CA ILE A 129 -7.48 5.71 -8.68
C ILE A 129 -6.29 5.94 -7.74
N SER A 130 -5.74 7.16 -7.71
CA SER A 130 -4.65 7.53 -6.82
C SER A 130 -5.07 7.41 -5.34
N VAL A 131 -6.29 7.85 -5.02
CA VAL A 131 -6.88 7.72 -3.68
C VAL A 131 -7.12 6.25 -3.33
N ALA A 132 -7.68 5.44 -4.23
CA ALA A 132 -7.88 4.00 -4.01
C ALA A 132 -6.55 3.23 -3.85
N ALA A 133 -5.50 3.62 -4.58
CA ALA A 133 -4.16 3.10 -4.39
C ALA A 133 -3.62 3.43 -2.98
N ILE A 134 -3.89 4.65 -2.48
CA ILE A 134 -3.63 5.09 -1.08
C ILE A 134 -4.55 4.37 -0.07
N TYR A 135 -5.56 3.61 -0.49
CA TYR A 135 -6.36 2.71 0.36
C TYR A 135 -6.04 1.21 0.20
N GLY A 136 -5.09 0.87 -0.68
CA GLY A 136 -4.48 -0.48 -0.73
C GLY A 136 -5.38 -1.50 -1.42
N GLU A 137 -6.41 -1.01 -2.10
CA GLU A 137 -7.43 -1.84 -2.74
C GLU A 137 -6.99 -2.39 -4.11
N GLN A 138 -5.81 -2.00 -4.61
CA GLN A 138 -5.42 -2.24 -6.00
C GLN A 138 -4.04 -2.88 -6.12
N ASP A 139 -3.96 -3.97 -6.90
CA ASP A 139 -2.69 -4.57 -7.33
C ASP A 139 -2.08 -3.81 -8.54
N GLU A 140 -0.80 -4.08 -8.84
CA GLU A 140 -0.04 -3.40 -9.91
C GLU A 140 -0.67 -3.59 -11.31
N SER A 141 -1.33 -4.72 -11.54
CA SER A 141 -2.02 -5.04 -12.80
C SER A 141 -3.26 -4.16 -12.99
N SER A 142 -4.02 -3.96 -11.93
CA SER A 142 -5.22 -3.11 -11.89
C SER A 142 -4.86 -1.65 -12.13
N LEU A 143 -3.75 -1.17 -11.54
CA LEU A 143 -3.23 0.19 -11.78
C LEU A 143 -2.74 0.39 -13.22
N SER A 144 -2.06 -0.60 -13.80
CA SER A 144 -1.65 -0.54 -15.21
C SER A 144 -2.86 -0.49 -16.15
N THR A 145 -3.87 -1.32 -15.89
CA THR A 145 -5.11 -1.33 -16.68
C THR A 145 -5.84 0.01 -16.60
N ALA A 146 -5.95 0.58 -15.40
CA ALA A 146 -6.60 1.86 -15.17
C ALA A 146 -5.86 3.01 -15.88
N ARG A 147 -4.51 3.01 -15.87
CA ARG A 147 -3.69 3.95 -16.63
C ARG A 147 -4.00 3.89 -18.12
N ASP A 148 -4.00 2.70 -18.71
CA ASP A 148 -4.18 2.54 -20.16
C ASP A 148 -5.57 3.02 -20.61
N LEU A 149 -6.61 2.72 -19.84
CA LEU A 149 -7.98 3.21 -20.08
C LEU A 149 -8.09 4.74 -19.97
N LEU A 150 -7.41 5.36 -19.01
CA LEU A 150 -7.38 6.81 -18.87
C LEU A 150 -6.67 7.50 -20.04
N LEU A 151 -5.58 6.90 -20.54
CA LEU A 151 -4.86 7.40 -21.71
C LEU A 151 -5.72 7.31 -22.98
N GLU A 152 -6.46 6.21 -23.16
CA GLU A 152 -7.42 6.08 -24.25
C GLU A 152 -8.53 7.14 -24.17
N LEU A 153 -9.05 7.39 -22.97
CA LEU A 153 -10.09 8.39 -22.70
C LEU A 153 -9.58 9.83 -22.91
N ALA A 154 -8.31 10.09 -22.66
CA ALA A 154 -7.66 11.38 -22.93
C ALA A 154 -7.28 11.57 -24.41
N GLY A 155 -7.07 10.48 -25.16
CA GLY A 155 -6.83 10.50 -26.61
C GLY A 155 -8.09 10.74 -27.44
N GLU A 156 -8.11 10.33 -28.72
CA GLU A 156 -9.26 10.54 -29.63
C GLU A 156 -10.55 9.77 -29.24
N GLY A 157 -10.55 9.00 -28.14
CA GLY A 157 -11.55 7.99 -27.75
C GLY A 157 -13.02 8.44 -27.85
N THR A 158 -13.64 8.23 -29.01
CA THR A 158 -15.04 8.59 -29.28
C THR A 158 -15.96 8.01 -28.19
N PHE A 159 -16.69 8.87 -27.47
CA PHE A 159 -17.83 8.43 -26.65
C PHE A 159 -18.88 7.86 -27.60
N ARG A 160 -18.84 6.56 -27.87
CA ARG A 160 -20.02 5.85 -28.37
C ARG A 160 -20.85 5.45 -27.16
N THR A 161 -21.60 6.41 -26.63
CA THR A 161 -22.71 6.11 -25.74
C THR A 161 -23.78 5.41 -26.58
N SER A 162 -23.77 4.08 -26.60
CA SER A 162 -24.95 3.33 -27.02
C SER A 162 -26.00 3.51 -25.93
N LEU A 163 -27.06 4.25 -26.25
CA LEU A 163 -28.31 4.26 -25.48
C LEU A 163 -28.91 2.84 -25.40
#